data_AF-X1AAC8-F1
#
_entry.id   AF-X1AAC8-F1
#
_cell.length_a   1.000
_cell.length_b   1.000
_cell.length_c   1.000
_cell.angle_alpha   90.00
_cell.angle_beta   90.00
_cell.angle_gamma   90.00
#
_symmetry.space_group_name_H-M   'P 1'
#
loop_
_entity.id
_entity.type
_entity.pdbx_description
1 polymer ?
#
loop_
_entity_poly.entity_id
_entity_poly.type
_entity_poly.pdbx_seq_one_letter_code
_entity_poly.pdbx_strand_id
1 'polypeptide(L)'
;TTSQPIIPSRSDENGQITLDNVPRGNYTIRVFWQGKFVEEASVSTFNEINYINTNIPHSPLWIIIFGVITGSILIIGVIFYQKFKKLR
;
A
#
# COMPACT_ATOMS: atom_id res chain seq x y z
N THR A 1 -23.76 23.22 12.49
CA THR A 1 -24.06 22.08 11.60
C THR A 1 -22.83 21.22 11.51
N THR A 2 -22.83 20.07 12.18
CA THR A 2 -21.70 19.13 12.18
C THR A 2 -21.67 18.44 10.81
N SER A 3 -20.83 18.92 9.91
CA SER A 3 -20.59 18.25 8.63
C SER A 3 -19.85 16.95 8.91
N GLN A 4 -20.43 15.81 8.51
CA GLN A 4 -19.73 14.53 8.58
C GLN A 4 -18.45 14.61 7.74
N PRO A 5 -17.30 14.16 8.26
CA PRO A 5 -16.05 14.17 7.50
C PRO A 5 -16.19 13.30 6.25
N ILE A 6 -15.72 13.84 5.12
CA ILE A 6 -15.77 13.16 3.82
C ILE A 6 -14.63 12.16 3.80
N ILE A 7 -14.98 10.87 3.74
CA ILE A 7 -14.02 9.79 3.59
C ILE A 7 -13.52 9.79 2.14
N PRO A 8 -12.20 9.76 1.89
CA PRO A 8 -11.70 9.60 0.52
C PRO A 8 -12.22 8.28 -0.06
N SER A 9 -12.60 8.31 -1.33
CA SER A 9 -13.26 7.16 -1.98
C SER A 9 -12.32 5.96 -2.17
N ARG A 10 -11.01 6.15 -2.04
CA ARG A 10 -9.97 5.13 -2.19
C ARG A 10 -8.81 5.41 -1.25
N SER A 11 -8.15 4.34 -0.82
CA SER A 11 -6.84 4.42 -0.17
C SER A 11 -5.75 4.82 -1.16
N ASP A 12 -4.62 5.29 -0.64
CA ASP A 12 -3.43 5.60 -1.44
C ASP A 12 -2.64 4.34 -1.88
N GLU A 13 -1.47 4.56 -2.51
CA GLU A 13 -0.54 3.52 -2.97
C GLU A 13 0.08 2.68 -1.84
N ASN A 14 -0.16 3.04 -0.58
CA ASN A 14 0.31 2.32 0.59
C ASN A 14 -0.85 1.69 1.38
N GLY A 15 -2.08 1.80 0.88
CA GLY A 15 -3.28 1.31 1.58
C GLY A 15 -3.71 2.22 2.74
N GLN A 16 -3.24 3.46 2.81
CA GLN A 16 -3.55 4.40 3.88
C GLN A 16 -4.70 5.33 3.50
N ILE A 17 -5.44 5.77 4.52
CA ILE A 17 -6.52 6.73 4.43
C ILE A 17 -6.35 7.72 5.58
N THR A 18 -6.39 9.01 5.29
CA THR A 18 -6.40 10.07 6.30
C THR A 18 -7.81 10.65 6.39
N LEU A 19 -8.34 10.73 7.61
CA LEU A 19 -9.64 11.33 7.89
C LEU A 19 -9.44 12.50 8.85
N ASP A 20 -9.66 13.71 8.34
CA ASP A 20 -9.56 14.92 9.13
C ASP A 20 -10.91 15.29 9.77
N ASN A 21 -10.85 15.97 10.93
CA ASN A 21 -12.02 16.50 11.63
C ASN A 21 -13.05 15.44 12.03
N VAL A 22 -12.59 14.22 12.37
CA VAL A 22 -13.46 13.16 12.87
C VAL A 22 -13.80 13.40 14.35
N PRO A 23 -15.08 13.43 14.73
CA PRO A 23 -15.48 13.52 16.14
C PRO A 23 -14.88 12.39 16.98
N ARG A 24 -14.63 12.66 18.26
CA ARG A 24 -14.11 11.65 19.19
C ARG A 24 -15.17 10.57 19.44
N GLY A 25 -14.78 9.32 19.30
CA GLY A 25 -15.66 8.16 19.34
C GLY A 25 -15.07 6.92 18.66
N ASN A 26 -15.86 5.84 18.73
CA ASN A 26 -15.57 4.58 18.07
C ASN A 26 -16.37 4.48 16.77
N TYR A 27 -15.71 3.98 15.73
CA TYR A 27 -16.26 3.87 14.39
C TYR A 27 -16.08 2.46 13.85
N THR A 28 -16.98 2.06 12.96
CA THR A 28 -16.87 0.82 12.20
C THR A 28 -16.47 1.15 10.78
N ILE A 29 -15.34 0.63 10.32
CA ILE A 29 -14.87 0.76 8.94
C ILE A 29 -15.19 -0.53 8.20
N ARG A 30 -15.79 -0.41 7.01
CA ARG A 30 -16.01 -1.52 6.08
C ARG A 30 -15.14 -1.32 4.86
N VAL A 31 -14.31 -2.32 4.57
CA VAL A 31 -13.41 -2.30 3.43
C VAL A 31 -14.06 -3.05 2.27
N PHE A 32 -14.09 -2.39 1.11
CA PHE A 32 -14.58 -2.97 -0.13
C PHE A 32 -13.46 -2.98 -1.16
N TRP A 33 -13.30 -4.11 -1.84
CA TRP A 33 -12.35 -4.28 -2.94
C TRP A 33 -13.08 -4.72 -4.19
N GLN A 34 -12.94 -3.97 -5.28
CA GLN A 34 -13.64 -4.25 -6.55
C GLN A 34 -15.16 -4.45 -6.37
N GLY A 35 -15.77 -3.70 -5.46
CA GLY A 35 -17.20 -3.80 -5.14
C GLY A 35 -17.60 -4.97 -4.24
N LYS A 36 -16.66 -5.82 -3.81
CA LYS A 36 -16.91 -6.91 -2.86
C LYS A 36 -16.51 -6.48 -1.44
N PHE A 37 -17.33 -6.84 -0.46
CA PHE A 37 -16.97 -6.72 0.95
C PHE A 37 -15.76 -7.60 1.25
N VAL A 38 -14.79 -7.06 1.98
CA VAL A 38 -13.55 -7.77 2.35
C VAL A 38 -13.42 -7.89 3.85
N GLU A 39 -13.57 -6.79 4.58
CA GLU A 39 -13.28 -6.73 6.01
C GLU A 39 -14.15 -5.70 6.71
N GLU A 40 -14.46 -5.93 7.98
CA GLU A 40 -15.05 -4.94 8.89
C GLU A 40 -14.19 -4.82 10.14
N ALA A 41 -13.80 -3.60 10.49
CA ALA A 41 -12.95 -3.34 11.65
C ALA A 41 -13.52 -2.22 12.51
N SER A 42 -13.41 -2.37 13.83
CA SER A 42 -13.73 -1.30 14.78
C SER A 42 -12.47 -0.48 15.05
N VAL A 43 -12.55 0.82 14.79
CA VAL A 43 -11.46 1.77 14.99
C VAL A 43 -11.86 2.84 16.00
N SER A 44 -10.87 3.43 16.65
CA SER A 44 -11.11 4.48 17.63
C SER A 44 -10.32 5.73 17.29
N THR A 45 -10.99 6.88 17.35
CA THR A 45 -10.36 8.20 17.20
C THR A 45 -9.58 8.63 18.44
N PHE A 46 -9.60 7.83 19.52
CA PHE A 46 -8.67 7.98 20.63
C PHE A 46 -7.26 7.50 20.26
N ASN A 47 -7.13 6.67 19.23
CA ASN A 47 -5.85 6.28 18.64
C ASN A 47 -5.54 7.19 17.45
N GLU A 48 -4.30 7.66 17.38
CA GLU A 48 -3.82 8.44 16.23
C GLU A 48 -3.80 7.58 14.94
N ILE A 49 -3.38 6.32 15.05
CA ILE A 49 -3.27 5.39 13.93
C ILE A 49 -4.05 4.12 14.27
N ASN A 50 -4.89 3.67 13.34
CA ASN A 50 -5.61 2.41 13.44
C ASN A 50 -5.19 1.51 12.27
N TYR A 51 -4.86 0.25 12.56
CA TYR A 51 -4.44 -0.73 11.56
C TYR A 51 -5.60 -1.65 11.20
N ILE A 52 -5.80 -1.88 9.91
CA ILE A 52 -6.78 -2.82 9.37
C ILE A 52 -6.03 -3.77 8.44
N ASN A 53 -5.99 -5.05 8.78
CA ASN A 53 -5.37 -6.06 7.94
C ASN A 53 -6.41 -6.64 7.00
N THR A 54 -6.06 -6.80 5.73
CA THR A 54 -6.94 -7.42 4.73
C THR A 54 -6.15 -8.40 3.89
N ASN A 55 -6.81 -9.43 3.35
CA ASN A 55 -6.18 -10.38 2.44
C ASN A 55 -6.17 -9.89 0.98
N ILE A 56 -6.10 -8.57 0.78
CA ILE A 56 -6.06 -7.95 -0.54
C ILE A 56 -4.59 -7.94 -0.98
N PRO A 57 -4.23 -8.58 -2.10
CA PRO A 57 -2.87 -8.53 -2.60
C PRO A 57 -2.53 -7.08 -2.97
N HIS A 58 -1.64 -6.49 -2.20
CA HIS A 58 -1.14 -5.14 -2.40
C HIS A 58 0.37 -5.19 -2.58
N SER A 59 0.85 -4.62 -3.68
CA SER A 59 2.27 -4.45 -3.95
C SER A 59 2.53 -3.00 -4.32
N PRO A 60 3.35 -2.27 -3.55
CA PRO A 60 3.78 -0.92 -3.91
C PRO A 60 4.48 -0.95 -5.28
N LEU A 61 4.00 -0.17 -6.24
CA LEU A 61 4.51 -0.16 -7.62
C LEU A 61 6.02 0.10 -7.68
N TRP A 62 6.51 0.99 -6.82
CA TRP A 62 7.92 1.35 -6.71
C TRP A 62 8.81 0.15 -6.38
N ILE A 63 8.37 -0.77 -5.52
CA ILE A 63 9.17 -1.95 -5.14
C ILE A 63 9.35 -2.88 -6.35
N ILE A 64 8.31 -3.08 -7.16
CA ILE A 64 8.39 -3.87 -8.38
C ILE A 64 9.35 -3.22 -9.38
N ILE A 65 9.22 -1.90 -9.60
CA ILE A 65 10.07 -1.15 -10.54
C ILE A 65 11.54 -1.24 -10.13
N PHE A 66 11.88 -0.98 -8.87
CA PHE A 66 13.25 -1.07 -8.39
C PHE A 66 13.80 -2.49 -8.46
N GLY A 67 12.97 -3.50 -8.17
CA GLY A 67 13.35 -4.91 -8.31
C GLY A 67 13.74 -5.25 -9.75
N VAL A 68 12.94 -4.82 -10.72
CA VAL A 68 13.19 -5.07 -12.15
C VAL A 68 14.44 -4.35 -12.65
N ILE A 69 14.63 -3.08 -12.30
CA ILE A 69 15.82 -2.31 -12.70
C ILE A 69 17.08 -2.96 -12.12
N THR A 70 17.07 -3.26 -10.81
CA THR A 70 18.24 -3.85 -10.13
C THR A 70 18.56 -5.23 -10.70
N GLY A 71 17.55 -6.07 -10.91
CA GLY A 71 17.71 -7.37 -11.56
C GLY A 71 18.30 -7.26 -12.97
N SER A 72 17.84 -6.29 -13.76
CA SER A 72 18.34 -6.05 -15.11
C SER A 72 19.81 -5.64 -15.11
N ILE A 73 20.21 -4.72 -14.22
CA ILE A 73 21.60 -4.29 -14.04
C ILE A 73 22.50 -5.48 -13.66
N LEU A 74 22.06 -6.33 -12.73
CA LEU A 74 22.80 -7.52 -12.34
C LEU A 74 22.95 -8.51 -13.50
N ILE A 75 21.89 -8.78 -14.25
CA ILE A 75 21.94 -9.66 -15.43
C ILE A 75 22.92 -9.12 -16.46
N ILE A 76 22.86 -7.82 -16.78
CA ILE A 76 23.78 -7.17 -17.70
C ILE A 76 25.22 -7.28 -17.18
N GLY A 77 25.45 -6.99 -15.90
CA GLY A 77 26.76 -7.10 -15.26
C GLY A 77 27.34 -8.51 -15.34
N VAL A 78 26.51 -9.54 -15.11
CA VAL A 78 26.92 -10.95 -15.23
C VAL A 78 27.28 -11.31 -16.67
N ILE A 79 26.49 -10.87 -17.66
CA ILE A 79 26.78 -11.09 -19.09
C ILE A 79 28.13 -10.46 -19.46
N PHE A 80 28.37 -9.22 -19.05
CA PHE A 80 29.64 -8.52 -19.29
C PHE A 80 30.82 -9.21 -18.60
N TYR A 81 30.66 -9.61 -17.33
CA TYR A 81 31.70 -10.34 -16.60
C TYR A 81 32.08 -11.64 -17.29
N GLN A 82 31.10 -12.44 -17.71
CA GLN A 82 31.36 -13.70 -18.42
C GLN A 82 32.07 -13.44 -19.76
N LYS A 83 31.66 -12.41 -20.50
CA LYS A 83 32.29 -12.03 -21.78
C LYS A 83 33.77 -11.66 -21.59
N PHE A 84 34.10 -10.83 -20.59
CA PHE A 84 35.48 -10.39 -20.33
C PHE A 84 36.34 -11.48 -19.68
N LYS A 85 35.77 -12.34 -18.84
CA LYS A 85 36.49 -13.51 -18.32
C LYS A 85 36.93 -14.45 -19.45
N LYS A 86 36.11 -14.63 -20.48
CA LYS A 86 36.44 -15.48 -21.64
C LYS A 86 37.51 -14.86 -22.58
N LEU A 87 37.71 -13.56 -22.49
CA LEU A 87 38.72 -12.82 -23.28
C LEU A 87 40.12 -12.82 -22.62
N ARG A 88 40.23 -13.24 -21.36
CA ARG A 88 41.47 -13.38 -20.60
C ARG A 88 41.88 -14.83 -20.52
#